data_AF-A0A351AAF2-F1
#
_entry.id   AF-A0A351AAF2-F1
#
_cell.length_a   1.000
_cell.length_b   1.000
_cell.length_c   1.000
_cell.angle_alpha   90.00
_cell.angle_beta   90.00
_cell.angle_gamma   90.00
#
_symmetry.space_group_name_H-M   'P 1'
#
loop_
_entity.id
_entity.type
_entity.pdbx_description
1 polymer ?
#
loop_
_entity_poly.entity_id
_entity_poly.type
_entity_poly.pdbx_seq_one_letter_code
_entity_poly.pdbx_strand_id
1 'polypeptide(L)'
;MIGLIALLAPPQEPAAFRAVFEDRPRQLIVRLLNEPGDGGIYAVFSPDVCAVRRVWHGRINYRGKVYDFSQENSFGEGRSLYEVPSQVLGPIDFGQPSPVADPVWRFSQAGMGISSRPFNLENWGPLYFAFEERGDTDSVAIELSDASRQPIYQYLSSNTISGPNVWQWNYKQMPPLPGRFQGQIRISAPTLKAPKDVRRARLFGDRLAWFRGETPVPVQFRGYHLDGDKTTIRFTADARPIELTMTMEGSQLIMRYRATAAGPALTLRTYQPNLTNPTLGEAAEATVEVRR
;
A
#
# COMPACT_ATOMS: atom_id res chain seq x y z
N MET A 1 21.77 -42.61 27.27
CA MET A 1 22.39 -41.49 26.54
C MET A 1 21.91 -41.57 25.10
N ILE A 2 20.76 -40.97 24.80
CA ILE A 2 20.20 -40.90 23.44
C ILE A 2 20.17 -39.43 23.11
N GLY A 3 21.21 -38.97 22.42
CA GLY A 3 21.27 -37.65 21.81
C GLY A 3 20.28 -37.62 20.66
N LEU A 4 19.09 -37.07 20.91
CA LEU A 4 18.22 -36.65 19.83
C LEU A 4 18.67 -35.23 19.46
N ILE A 5 19.49 -35.16 18.42
CA ILE A 5 19.75 -33.95 17.65
C ILE A 5 18.38 -33.42 17.27
N ALA A 6 17.89 -32.42 18.02
CA ALA A 6 16.91 -31.50 17.48
C ALA A 6 17.57 -30.96 16.23
N LEU A 7 17.10 -31.39 15.05
CA LEU A 7 17.46 -30.76 13.78
C LEU A 7 17.15 -29.28 13.95
N LEU A 8 18.18 -28.50 14.29
CA LEU A 8 18.21 -27.07 14.13
C LEU A 8 18.07 -26.85 12.63
N ALA A 9 16.84 -26.73 12.15
CA ALA A 9 16.60 -26.18 10.83
C ALA A 9 17.39 -24.87 10.81
N PRO A 10 18.35 -24.70 9.88
CA PRO A 10 19.19 -23.52 9.88
C PRO A 10 18.28 -22.28 9.79
N PRO A 11 18.62 -21.18 10.49
CA PRO A 11 17.92 -19.92 10.34
C PRO A 11 17.80 -19.63 8.84
N GLN A 12 16.57 -19.40 8.35
CA GLN A 12 16.41 -19.11 6.94
C GLN A 12 17.01 -17.73 6.67
N GLU A 13 17.94 -17.66 5.72
CA GLU A 13 18.53 -16.41 5.24
C GLU A 13 17.43 -15.40 4.88
N PRO A 14 17.70 -14.09 5.08
CA PRO A 14 16.78 -13.05 4.67
C PRO A 14 16.50 -13.18 3.17
N ALA A 15 15.26 -12.93 2.79
CA ALA A 15 14.81 -13.01 1.41
C ALA A 15 14.09 -11.74 1.02
N ALA A 16 14.25 -11.30 -0.22
CA ALA A 16 13.51 -10.16 -0.76
C ALA A 16 12.94 -10.51 -2.13
N PHE A 17 11.69 -10.09 -2.38
CA PHE A 17 10.99 -10.40 -3.62
C PHE A 17 9.96 -9.32 -3.96
N ARG A 18 9.56 -9.26 -5.22
CA ARG A 18 8.56 -8.33 -5.74
C ARG A 18 7.21 -9.02 -5.89
N ALA A 19 6.15 -8.41 -5.37
CA ALA A 19 4.79 -8.94 -5.53
C ALA A 19 3.75 -7.82 -5.61
N VAL A 20 2.56 -8.18 -6.09
CA VAL A 20 1.34 -7.42 -5.78
C VAL A 20 0.93 -7.78 -4.36
N PHE A 21 0.80 -6.80 -3.49
CA PHE A 21 0.53 -7.00 -2.06
C PHE A 21 -0.53 -6.03 -1.59
N GLU A 22 -1.63 -6.54 -1.03
CA GLU A 22 -2.74 -5.73 -0.49
C GLU A 22 -3.14 -4.60 -1.44
N ASP A 23 -3.55 -5.02 -2.64
CA ASP A 23 -4.03 -4.18 -3.74
C ASP A 23 -2.98 -3.21 -4.33
N ARG A 24 -1.71 -3.34 -3.94
CA ARG A 24 -0.62 -2.50 -4.45
C ARG A 24 0.34 -3.27 -5.33
N PRO A 25 0.62 -2.77 -6.53
CA PRO A 25 1.57 -3.43 -7.42
C PRO A 25 3.01 -3.20 -6.96
N ARG A 26 3.90 -4.10 -7.39
CA ARG A 26 5.37 -3.93 -7.39
C ARG A 26 6.00 -3.64 -6.02
N GLN A 27 5.36 -4.00 -4.93
CA GLN A 27 5.91 -3.83 -3.59
C GLN A 27 7.16 -4.70 -3.42
N LEU A 28 8.16 -4.21 -2.68
CA LEU A 28 9.30 -5.02 -2.27
C LEU A 28 9.00 -5.59 -0.89
N ILE A 29 8.89 -6.90 -0.82
CA ILE A 29 8.65 -7.60 0.44
C ILE A 29 9.99 -8.18 0.89
N VAL A 30 10.38 -7.83 2.10
CA VAL A 30 11.57 -8.34 2.78
C VAL A 30 11.10 -9.28 3.87
N ARG A 31 11.59 -10.51 3.85
CA ARG A 31 11.50 -11.46 4.95
C ARG A 31 12.81 -11.42 5.70
N LEU A 32 12.76 -11.00 6.95
CA LEU A 32 13.88 -11.05 7.88
C LEU A 32 13.94 -12.42 8.54
N LEU A 33 15.11 -12.80 9.06
CA LEU A 33 15.40 -14.10 9.67
C LEU A 33 14.20 -14.73 10.42
N ASN A 34 13.84 -15.96 10.02
CA ASN A 34 12.80 -16.73 10.68
C ASN A 34 13.42 -17.65 11.74
N GLU A 35 12.95 -17.56 12.98
CA GLU A 35 13.10 -18.66 13.93
C GLU A 35 12.20 -19.83 13.46
N PRO A 36 12.66 -21.09 13.52
CA PRO A 36 11.83 -22.24 13.17
C PRO A 36 10.53 -22.27 14.01
N GLY A 37 9.37 -22.22 13.35
CA GLY A 37 8.06 -22.50 13.97
C GLY A 37 7.17 -21.28 14.28
N ASP A 38 7.72 -20.10 14.56
CA ASP A 38 6.92 -18.94 15.06
C ASP A 38 6.42 -17.98 13.94
N GLY A 39 6.71 -18.32 12.68
CA GLY A 39 6.53 -17.36 11.58
C GLY A 39 7.69 -16.38 11.50
N GLY A 40 7.71 -15.60 10.42
CA GLY A 40 8.78 -14.65 10.13
C GLY A 40 8.43 -13.23 10.50
N ILE A 41 9.45 -12.37 10.59
CA ILE A 41 9.25 -10.92 10.50
C ILE A 41 9.32 -10.53 9.03
N TYR A 42 8.28 -9.89 8.56
CA TYR A 42 8.21 -9.39 7.19
C TYR A 42 8.05 -7.88 7.21
N ALA A 43 8.67 -7.22 6.24
CA ALA A 43 8.52 -5.80 5.98
C ALA A 43 8.13 -5.57 4.52
N VAL A 44 7.15 -4.70 4.28
CA VAL A 44 6.78 -4.22 2.94
C VAL A 44 7.37 -2.84 2.75
N PHE A 45 8.31 -2.72 1.81
CA PHE A 45 8.87 -1.47 1.34
C PHE A 45 8.15 -1.04 0.04
N SER A 46 7.58 0.17 0.04
CA SER A 46 7.01 0.76 -1.17
C SER A 46 8.11 1.49 -1.96
N PRO A 47 8.39 1.05 -3.19
CA PRO A 47 9.39 1.70 -4.04
C PRO A 47 8.97 3.09 -4.50
N ASP A 48 7.67 3.36 -4.59
CA ASP A 48 7.14 4.61 -5.12
C ASP A 48 7.30 5.77 -4.12
N VAL A 49 7.26 5.47 -2.82
CA VAL A 49 7.54 6.45 -1.73
C VAL A 49 8.87 6.21 -1.02
N CYS A 50 9.61 5.18 -1.42
CA CYS A 50 10.89 4.75 -0.84
C CYS A 50 10.86 4.65 0.70
N ALA A 51 9.83 4.00 1.25
CA ALA A 51 9.69 3.82 2.69
C ALA A 51 9.03 2.47 3.04
N VAL A 52 9.29 2.02 4.27
CA VAL A 52 8.61 0.87 4.85
C VAL A 52 7.18 1.28 5.18
N ARG A 53 6.23 0.47 4.74
CA ARG A 53 4.78 0.72 4.92
C ARG A 53 4.16 -0.20 5.95
N ARG A 54 4.66 -1.43 6.06
CA ARG A 54 4.14 -2.40 7.01
C ARG A 54 5.24 -3.32 7.49
N VAL A 55 5.23 -3.67 8.76
CA VAL A 55 6.01 -4.76 9.35
C VAL A 55 5.05 -5.63 10.13
N TRP A 56 5.16 -6.95 9.99
CA TRP A 56 4.34 -7.89 10.76
C TRP A 56 5.13 -9.13 11.16
N HIS A 57 4.70 -9.72 12.27
CA HIS A 57 5.14 -11.04 12.71
C HIS A 57 4.08 -12.07 12.33
N GLY A 58 4.48 -13.06 11.52
CA GLY A 58 3.58 -14.15 11.12
C GLY A 58 3.96 -14.78 9.79
N ARG A 59 3.04 -14.79 8.83
CA ARG A 59 3.20 -15.48 7.55
C ARG A 59 2.78 -14.58 6.39
N ILE A 60 3.16 -14.98 5.19
CA ILE A 60 2.66 -14.40 3.95
C ILE A 60 1.95 -15.50 3.16
N ASN A 61 0.73 -15.19 2.73
CA ASN A 61 0.01 -16.03 1.77
C ASN A 61 0.28 -15.50 0.38
N TYR A 62 1.15 -16.20 -0.34
CA TYR A 62 1.42 -15.93 -1.74
C TYR A 62 0.24 -16.34 -2.59
N ARG A 63 -0.25 -15.41 -3.41
CA ARG A 63 -1.25 -15.70 -4.43
C ARG A 63 -0.69 -15.33 -5.79
N GLY A 64 -0.68 -16.30 -6.70
CA GLY A 64 0.04 -16.19 -7.96
C GLY A 64 -0.87 -15.80 -9.13
N LYS A 65 -0.73 -14.58 -9.66
CA LYS A 65 -0.24 -14.30 -11.04
C LYS A 65 -0.40 -12.82 -11.42
N VAL A 66 0.33 -12.46 -12.48
CA VAL A 66 0.71 -11.12 -12.96
C VAL A 66 -0.28 -10.50 -13.97
N TYR A 67 -1.35 -11.21 -14.36
CA TYR A 67 -2.08 -10.85 -15.59
C TYR A 67 -3.62 -10.90 -15.54
N ASP A 68 -4.24 -11.35 -14.46
CA ASP A 68 -5.71 -11.44 -14.40
C ASP A 68 -6.24 -10.61 -13.22
N PHE A 69 -7.00 -9.56 -13.56
CA PHE A 69 -7.44 -8.49 -12.67
C PHE A 69 -8.56 -8.91 -11.70
N SER A 70 -8.90 -10.19 -11.68
CA SER A 70 -10.08 -10.74 -11.01
C SER A 70 -9.80 -11.64 -9.80
N GLN A 71 -8.53 -11.84 -9.41
CA GLN A 71 -8.14 -12.76 -8.33
C GLN A 71 -7.58 -12.06 -7.08
N GLU A 72 -7.72 -12.73 -5.92
CA GLU A 72 -7.27 -12.23 -4.60
C GLU A 72 -5.75 -12.01 -4.52
N ASN A 73 -5.34 -10.87 -3.96
CA ASN A 73 -3.94 -10.45 -3.84
C ASN A 73 -3.14 -11.23 -2.79
N SER A 74 -1.80 -11.16 -2.85
CA SER A 74 -0.97 -11.62 -1.73
C SER A 74 -1.23 -10.72 -0.51
N PHE A 75 -1.26 -11.33 0.68
CA PHE A 75 -1.50 -10.62 1.94
C PHE A 75 -0.70 -11.21 3.10
N GLY A 76 -0.44 -10.38 4.10
CA GLY A 76 0.23 -10.77 5.33
C GLY A 76 -0.76 -11.25 6.39
N GLU A 77 -0.43 -12.35 7.06
CA GLU A 77 -1.17 -12.86 8.22
C GLU A 77 -0.32 -12.74 9.48
N GLY A 78 -0.96 -12.42 10.59
CA GLY A 78 -0.33 -12.33 11.91
C GLY A 78 -0.45 -10.94 12.53
N ARG A 79 0.46 -10.63 13.45
CA ARG A 79 0.43 -9.38 14.23
C ARG A 79 1.15 -8.27 13.48
N SER A 80 0.43 -7.18 13.18
CA SER A 80 1.03 -5.94 12.67
C SER A 80 1.90 -5.30 13.77
N LEU A 81 3.15 -4.99 13.46
CA LEU A 81 4.12 -4.35 14.37
C LEU A 81 4.33 -2.87 14.01
N TYR A 82 4.13 -2.53 12.74
CA TYR A 82 4.23 -1.19 12.19
C TYR A 82 3.34 -1.14 10.95
N GLU A 83 2.51 -0.10 10.80
CA GLU A 83 1.66 0.03 9.61
C GLU A 83 1.33 1.50 9.32
N VAL A 84 1.69 1.97 8.14
CA VAL A 84 1.38 3.33 7.69
C VAL A 84 -0.08 3.38 7.23
N PRO A 85 -0.87 4.40 7.64
CA PRO A 85 -2.23 4.59 7.16
C PRO A 85 -2.28 4.60 5.63
N SER A 86 -3.18 3.80 5.09
CA SER A 86 -3.13 3.41 3.68
C SER A 86 -4.46 3.66 2.95
N GLN A 87 -5.55 3.84 3.69
CA GLN A 87 -6.89 4.14 3.17
C GLN A 87 -7.22 5.62 3.35
N VAL A 88 -7.71 6.25 2.28
CA VAL A 88 -8.24 7.63 2.28
C VAL A 88 -9.75 7.62 2.44
N LEU A 89 -10.42 6.76 1.67
CA LEU A 89 -11.86 6.55 1.69
C LEU A 89 -12.18 5.06 1.80
N GLY A 90 -13.22 4.74 2.56
CA GLY A 90 -13.88 3.45 2.56
C GLY A 90 -15.37 3.55 2.24
N PRO A 91 -16.11 2.44 2.32
CA PRO A 91 -17.52 2.39 1.91
C PRO A 91 -18.43 3.39 2.65
N ILE A 92 -18.17 3.65 3.93
CA ILE A 92 -18.94 4.61 4.74
C ILE A 92 -18.88 6.04 4.16
N ASP A 93 -17.77 6.38 3.50
CA ASP A 93 -17.57 7.70 2.92
C ASP A 93 -18.48 7.95 1.70
N PHE A 94 -19.13 6.91 1.15
CA PHE A 94 -20.10 6.98 0.06
C PHE A 94 -21.56 6.90 0.55
N GLY A 95 -21.81 7.28 1.80
CA GLY A 95 -23.17 7.42 2.36
C GLY A 95 -23.80 6.12 2.86
N GLN A 96 -23.02 5.06 3.10
CA GLN A 96 -23.52 3.81 3.66
C GLN A 96 -23.58 3.85 5.19
N PRO A 97 -24.70 3.47 5.83
CA PRO A 97 -24.79 3.38 7.27
C PRO A 97 -23.94 2.19 7.79
N SER A 98 -23.11 2.47 8.79
CA SER A 98 -22.34 1.48 9.54
C SER A 98 -23.28 0.75 10.51
N PRO A 99 -23.98 -0.30 10.04
CA PRO A 99 -23.55 -1.63 10.48
C PRO A 99 -23.69 -2.75 9.43
N VAL A 100 -24.00 -2.46 8.17
CA VAL A 100 -24.16 -3.52 7.16
C VAL A 100 -22.80 -4.11 6.81
N ALA A 101 -22.62 -5.41 7.02
CA ALA A 101 -21.46 -6.14 6.49
C ALA A 101 -21.54 -6.11 4.95
N ASP A 102 -20.53 -5.53 4.30
CA ASP A 102 -20.45 -5.37 2.84
C ASP A 102 -21.64 -4.65 2.19
N PRO A 103 -21.80 -3.33 2.45
CA PRO A 103 -22.87 -2.57 1.85
C PRO A 103 -22.82 -2.59 0.32
N VAL A 104 -23.97 -2.85 -0.30
CA VAL A 104 -24.14 -2.90 -1.75
C VAL A 104 -24.93 -1.69 -2.22
N TRP A 105 -24.40 -0.98 -3.22
CA TRP A 105 -25.14 0.02 -3.99
C TRP A 105 -25.70 -0.63 -5.24
N ARG A 106 -27.01 -0.50 -5.44
CA ARG A 106 -27.70 -0.99 -6.63
C ARG A 106 -28.09 0.16 -7.54
N PHE A 107 -27.52 0.17 -8.73
CA PHE A 107 -27.92 1.07 -9.82
C PHE A 107 -29.02 0.38 -10.62
N SER A 108 -30.22 0.96 -10.64
CA SER A 108 -31.40 0.41 -11.34
C SER A 108 -31.84 1.24 -12.53
N GLN A 109 -31.27 2.43 -12.72
CA GLN A 109 -31.55 3.33 -13.85
C GLN A 109 -30.27 4.00 -14.34
N ALA A 110 -30.23 4.33 -15.63
CA ALA A 110 -29.13 5.11 -16.21
C ALA A 110 -29.05 6.50 -15.56
N GLY A 111 -27.83 7.01 -15.37
CA GLY A 111 -27.54 8.29 -14.71
C GLY A 111 -27.48 8.24 -13.19
N MET A 112 -27.93 7.15 -12.55
CA MET A 112 -27.79 6.98 -11.10
C MET A 112 -26.32 7.04 -10.69
N GLY A 113 -26.06 7.62 -9.53
CA GLY A 113 -24.71 7.78 -9.00
C GLY A 113 -24.67 7.90 -7.49
N ILE A 114 -23.53 7.55 -6.93
CA ILE A 114 -23.15 7.81 -5.54
C ILE A 114 -21.86 8.62 -5.52
N SER A 115 -21.72 9.49 -4.54
CA SER A 115 -20.52 10.30 -4.37
C SER A 115 -19.94 10.10 -2.99
N SER A 116 -18.61 10.13 -2.89
CA SER A 116 -17.91 10.16 -1.62
C SER A 116 -18.18 11.48 -0.89
N ARG A 117 -17.89 11.56 0.41
CA ARG A 117 -17.63 12.87 1.04
C ARG A 117 -16.41 13.54 0.38
N PRO A 118 -16.26 14.87 0.49
CA PRO A 118 -15.02 15.53 0.14
C PRO A 118 -13.83 14.98 0.93
N PHE A 119 -12.66 14.95 0.30
CA PHE A 119 -11.41 14.49 0.91
C PHE A 119 -10.21 15.34 0.48
N ASN A 120 -9.14 15.26 1.27
CA ASN A 120 -7.85 15.91 1.01
C ASN A 120 -6.77 14.82 0.80
N LEU A 121 -6.06 14.92 -0.31
CA LEU A 121 -4.96 14.04 -0.72
C LEU A 121 -3.59 14.67 -0.50
N GLU A 122 -3.49 15.68 0.36
CA GLU A 122 -2.22 16.25 0.74
C GLU A 122 -1.28 15.18 1.28
N ASN A 123 -0.09 15.09 0.67
CA ASN A 123 0.94 14.11 0.97
C ASN A 123 0.54 12.64 0.72
N TRP A 124 -0.34 12.39 -0.25
CA TRP A 124 -0.64 11.05 -0.74
C TRP A 124 -0.11 10.80 -2.16
N GLY A 125 0.36 9.59 -2.42
CA GLY A 125 0.73 9.12 -3.75
C GLY A 125 1.64 7.89 -3.69
N PRO A 126 1.53 6.96 -4.66
CA PRO A 126 0.49 6.84 -5.68
C PRO A 126 -0.87 6.46 -5.07
N LEU A 127 -1.95 6.71 -5.80
CA LEU A 127 -3.33 6.48 -5.37
C LEU A 127 -4.04 5.48 -6.28
N TYR A 128 -4.93 4.70 -5.69
CA TYR A 128 -5.68 3.65 -6.34
C TYR A 128 -7.13 3.67 -5.86
N PHE A 129 -8.05 3.50 -6.79
CA PHE A 129 -9.46 3.27 -6.48
C PHE A 129 -9.78 1.82 -6.78
N ALA A 130 -10.34 1.12 -5.80
CA ALA A 130 -10.82 -0.24 -5.96
C ALA A 130 -12.26 -0.39 -5.48
N PHE A 131 -12.97 -1.32 -6.10
CA PHE A 131 -14.34 -1.69 -5.77
C PHE A 131 -14.60 -3.11 -6.30
N GLU A 132 -15.71 -3.69 -5.89
CA GLU A 132 -16.24 -4.90 -6.50
C GLU A 132 -17.55 -4.56 -7.21
N GLU A 133 -17.79 -5.13 -8.38
CA GLU A 133 -19.04 -4.97 -9.12
C GLU A 133 -19.62 -6.32 -9.54
N ARG A 134 -20.93 -6.35 -9.79
CA ARG A 134 -21.65 -7.52 -10.26
C ARG A 134 -22.59 -7.15 -11.41
N GLY A 135 -22.64 -8.03 -12.41
CA GLY A 135 -23.32 -7.82 -13.70
C GLY A 135 -22.30 -7.61 -14.82
N ASP A 136 -22.49 -8.25 -15.97
CA ASP A 136 -21.54 -8.26 -17.08
C ASP A 136 -21.94 -7.33 -18.25
N THR A 137 -23.18 -6.84 -18.25
CA THR A 137 -23.77 -6.14 -19.40
C THR A 137 -23.38 -4.66 -19.53
N ASP A 138 -23.23 -3.94 -18.42
CA ASP A 138 -22.92 -2.50 -18.39
C ASP A 138 -21.69 -2.22 -17.50
N SER A 139 -20.93 -1.17 -17.81
CA SER A 139 -19.83 -0.67 -16.96
C SER A 139 -20.30 0.47 -16.07
N VAL A 140 -19.68 0.62 -14.89
CA VAL A 140 -19.79 1.84 -14.09
C VAL A 140 -18.70 2.84 -14.48
N ALA A 141 -19.02 4.13 -14.41
CA ALA A 141 -18.05 5.21 -14.52
C ALA A 141 -17.57 5.64 -13.15
N ILE A 142 -16.26 5.83 -13.04
CA ILE A 142 -15.61 6.39 -11.86
C ILE A 142 -15.05 7.73 -12.28
N GLU A 143 -15.55 8.79 -11.66
CA GLU A 143 -15.17 10.17 -11.91
C GLU A 143 -14.49 10.74 -10.66
N LEU A 144 -13.33 11.36 -10.85
CA LEU A 144 -12.65 12.18 -9.86
C LEU A 144 -12.86 13.64 -10.23
N SER A 145 -13.39 14.41 -9.30
CA SER A 145 -13.61 15.85 -9.43
C SER A 145 -12.77 16.61 -8.41
N ASP A 146 -12.36 17.83 -8.76
CA ASP A 146 -11.69 18.73 -7.83
C ASP A 146 -12.68 19.37 -6.82
N ALA A 147 -12.17 20.26 -5.95
CA ALA A 147 -12.97 20.97 -4.96
C ALA A 147 -14.10 21.84 -5.56
N SER A 148 -13.96 22.28 -6.82
CA SER A 148 -14.98 23.01 -7.57
C SER A 148 -15.99 22.10 -8.28
N ARG A 149 -15.87 20.79 -8.08
CA ARG A 149 -16.66 19.72 -8.72
C ARG A 149 -16.45 19.64 -10.24
N GLN A 150 -15.33 20.15 -10.74
CA GLN A 150 -14.97 19.94 -12.14
C GLN A 150 -14.35 18.55 -12.31
N PRO A 151 -14.86 17.70 -13.22
CA PRO A 151 -14.27 16.40 -13.52
C PRO A 151 -12.85 16.58 -14.07
N ILE A 152 -11.87 15.94 -13.44
CA ILE A 152 -10.46 15.97 -13.89
C ILE A 152 -9.98 14.62 -14.41
N TYR A 153 -10.66 13.54 -14.05
CA TYR A 153 -10.34 12.20 -14.50
C TYR A 153 -11.58 11.31 -14.48
N GLN A 154 -11.73 10.47 -15.49
CA GLN A 154 -12.80 9.49 -15.57
C GLN A 154 -12.30 8.20 -16.20
N TYR A 155 -12.80 7.06 -15.73
CA TYR A 155 -12.66 5.78 -16.41
C TYR A 155 -13.91 4.92 -16.24
N LEU A 156 -14.08 3.97 -17.15
CA LEU A 156 -15.11 2.94 -17.06
C LEU A 156 -14.53 1.66 -16.45
N SER A 157 -15.34 0.95 -15.67
CA SER A 157 -15.00 -0.38 -15.15
C SER A 157 -14.87 -1.41 -16.28
N SER A 158 -14.06 -2.45 -16.03
CA SER A 158 -13.82 -3.52 -16.98
C SER A 158 -14.55 -4.78 -16.51
N ASN A 159 -15.52 -5.25 -17.28
CA ASN A 159 -16.18 -6.53 -17.02
C ASN A 159 -15.45 -7.64 -17.80
N THR A 160 -14.75 -8.54 -17.11
CA THR A 160 -13.98 -9.62 -17.77
C THR A 160 -14.49 -11.03 -17.48
N ILE A 161 -15.34 -11.21 -16.46
CA ILE A 161 -15.90 -12.52 -16.11
C ILE A 161 -17.32 -12.67 -16.64
N SER A 162 -17.61 -13.82 -17.24
CA SER A 162 -18.93 -14.23 -17.71
C SER A 162 -19.78 -14.72 -16.54
N GLY A 163 -20.83 -13.98 -16.19
CA GLY A 163 -21.80 -14.44 -15.19
C GLY A 163 -22.44 -13.30 -14.40
N PRO A 164 -23.78 -13.17 -14.41
CA PRO A 164 -24.48 -12.07 -13.75
C PRO A 164 -24.40 -12.11 -12.21
N ASN A 165 -23.97 -13.24 -11.63
CA ASN A 165 -23.99 -13.47 -10.18
C ASN A 165 -22.60 -13.47 -9.53
N VAL A 166 -21.53 -13.22 -10.29
CA VAL A 166 -20.15 -13.25 -9.78
C VAL A 166 -19.68 -11.83 -9.48
N TRP A 167 -19.13 -11.62 -8.28
CA TRP A 167 -18.47 -10.38 -7.94
C TRP A 167 -17.11 -10.31 -8.64
N GLN A 168 -16.88 -9.20 -9.33
CA GLN A 168 -15.65 -8.91 -10.06
C GLN A 168 -14.91 -7.79 -9.33
N TRP A 169 -13.67 -8.06 -8.97
CA TRP A 169 -12.81 -7.04 -8.40
C TRP A 169 -12.29 -6.10 -9.49
N ASN A 170 -12.38 -4.80 -9.25
CA ASN A 170 -11.85 -3.77 -10.12
C ASN A 170 -10.91 -2.88 -9.33
N TYR A 171 -9.78 -2.51 -9.94
CA TYR A 171 -8.91 -1.49 -9.41
C TYR A 171 -8.30 -0.65 -10.55
N LYS A 172 -8.04 0.63 -10.27
CA LYS A 172 -7.34 1.52 -11.20
C LYS A 172 -6.42 2.46 -10.42
N GLN A 173 -5.23 2.68 -10.95
CA GLN A 173 -4.36 3.75 -10.47
C GLN A 173 -4.94 5.10 -10.90
N MET A 174 -5.08 6.02 -9.96
CA MET A 174 -5.47 7.40 -10.23
C MET A 174 -4.33 8.14 -10.94
N PRO A 175 -4.62 9.16 -11.76
CA PRO A 175 -3.57 9.98 -12.35
C PRO A 175 -2.72 10.64 -11.25
N PRO A 176 -1.49 11.07 -11.55
CA PRO A 176 -0.74 11.96 -10.67
C PRO A 176 -1.55 13.21 -10.38
N LEU A 177 -1.74 13.51 -9.09
CA LEU A 177 -2.47 14.69 -8.63
C LEU A 177 -1.50 15.70 -8.01
N PRO A 178 -1.84 17.00 -8.01
CA PRO A 178 -1.07 18.00 -7.30
C PRO A 178 -0.91 17.62 -5.81
N GLY A 179 0.23 17.95 -5.21
CA GLY A 179 0.57 17.55 -3.83
C GLY A 179 -0.40 18.09 -2.75
N ARG A 180 -1.25 19.06 -3.09
CA ARG A 180 -2.37 19.55 -2.27
C ARG A 180 -3.67 19.47 -3.06
N PHE A 181 -4.18 18.27 -3.24
CA PHE A 181 -5.43 18.04 -3.96
C PHE A 181 -6.59 17.83 -2.99
N GLN A 182 -7.70 18.52 -3.24
CA GLN A 182 -8.99 18.25 -2.59
C GLN A 182 -10.01 17.89 -3.65
N GLY A 183 -10.85 16.91 -3.36
CA GLY A 183 -11.82 16.44 -4.35
C GLY A 183 -12.87 15.49 -3.82
N GLN A 184 -13.58 14.89 -4.77
CA GLN A 184 -14.66 13.94 -4.55
C GLN A 184 -14.60 12.86 -5.63
N ILE A 185 -15.01 11.64 -5.28
CA ILE A 185 -15.19 10.56 -6.26
C ILE A 185 -16.68 10.31 -6.44
N ARG A 186 -17.12 10.20 -7.69
CA ARG A 186 -18.45 9.74 -8.05
C ARG A 186 -18.37 8.41 -8.78
N ILE A 187 -19.18 7.44 -8.35
CA ILE A 187 -19.43 6.20 -9.07
C ILE A 187 -20.83 6.33 -9.69
N SER A 188 -20.95 6.14 -11.00
CA SER A 188 -22.22 6.27 -11.71
C SER A 188 -22.43 5.16 -12.73
N ALA A 189 -23.69 4.91 -13.09
CA ALA A 189 -24.07 4.06 -14.21
C ALA A 189 -24.54 4.94 -15.36
N PRO A 190 -23.64 5.47 -16.22
CA PRO A 190 -24.00 6.43 -17.26
C PRO A 190 -24.99 5.82 -18.27
N THR A 191 -24.81 4.54 -18.58
CA THR A 191 -25.75 3.71 -19.33
C THR A 191 -26.17 2.54 -18.43
N LEU A 192 -27.38 2.02 -18.63
CA LEU A 192 -27.83 0.85 -17.89
C LEU A 192 -28.92 0.09 -18.67
N LYS A 193 -28.62 -1.14 -19.07
CA LYS A 193 -29.55 -2.10 -19.69
C LYS A 193 -30.09 -3.11 -18.66
N ALA A 194 -29.32 -3.41 -17.62
CA ALA A 194 -29.72 -4.26 -16.51
C ALA A 194 -29.19 -3.70 -15.18
N PRO A 195 -29.85 -3.98 -14.03
CA PRO A 195 -29.36 -3.50 -12.74
C PRO A 195 -27.92 -3.92 -12.48
N LYS A 196 -27.13 -3.00 -11.92
CA LYS A 196 -25.72 -3.19 -11.61
C LYS A 196 -25.49 -2.98 -10.12
N ASP A 197 -24.76 -3.89 -9.50
CA ASP A 197 -24.42 -3.78 -8.07
C ASP A 197 -22.93 -3.46 -7.90
N VAL A 198 -22.61 -2.56 -6.97
CA VAL A 198 -21.23 -2.21 -6.58
C VAL A 198 -21.09 -2.30 -5.07
N ARG A 199 -19.93 -2.70 -4.57
CA ARG A 199 -19.60 -2.71 -3.14
C ARG A 199 -18.12 -2.47 -2.88
N ARG A 200 -17.75 -2.33 -1.61
CA ARG A 200 -16.35 -2.26 -1.14
C ARG A 200 -15.51 -1.17 -1.84
N ALA A 201 -16.16 -0.10 -2.27
CA ALA A 201 -15.51 1.06 -2.87
C ALA A 201 -14.56 1.70 -1.86
N ARG A 202 -13.32 1.90 -2.29
CA ARG A 202 -12.25 2.47 -1.47
C ARG A 202 -11.24 3.23 -2.32
N LEU A 203 -10.77 4.35 -1.77
CA LEU A 203 -9.60 5.07 -2.27
C LEU A 203 -8.46 4.82 -1.29
N PHE A 204 -7.35 4.32 -1.79
CA PHE A 204 -6.18 3.98 -0.99
C PHE A 204 -4.91 4.38 -1.72
N GLY A 205 -3.80 4.48 -1.00
CA GLY A 205 -2.53 4.87 -1.56
C GLY A 205 -1.41 4.77 -0.53
N ASP A 206 -0.32 5.46 -0.81
CA ASP A 206 0.79 5.58 0.12
C ASP A 206 0.89 7.03 0.62
N ARG A 207 1.25 7.19 1.89
CA ARG A 207 1.67 8.49 2.41
C ARG A 207 3.08 8.77 1.92
N LEU A 208 3.30 9.98 1.39
CA LEU A 208 4.64 10.44 1.08
C LEU A 208 5.48 10.41 2.36
N ALA A 209 6.71 9.92 2.26
CA ALA A 209 7.50 9.62 3.45
C ALA A 209 8.65 10.61 3.68
N TRP A 210 9.21 11.19 2.62
CA TRP A 210 10.41 12.01 2.68
C TRP A 210 10.11 13.49 2.48
N PHE A 211 10.64 14.32 3.37
CA PHE A 211 10.37 15.76 3.39
C PHE A 211 11.63 16.59 3.63
N ARG A 212 11.66 17.77 3.01
CA ARG A 212 12.57 18.86 3.34
C ARG A 212 11.75 19.94 4.06
N GLY A 213 11.89 20.01 5.38
CA GLY A 213 10.92 20.74 6.21
C GLY A 213 9.52 20.13 6.06
N GLU A 214 8.57 20.92 5.57
CA GLU A 214 7.19 20.49 5.31
C GLU A 214 6.92 20.09 3.84
N THR A 215 7.91 20.22 2.97
CA THR A 215 7.75 19.97 1.53
C THR A 215 8.16 18.54 1.19
N PRO A 216 7.28 17.71 0.60
CA PRO A 216 7.67 16.37 0.16
C PRO A 216 8.71 16.43 -0.96
N VAL A 217 9.66 15.49 -0.96
CA VAL A 217 10.75 15.44 -1.94
C VAL A 217 10.59 14.28 -2.92
N PRO A 218 11.09 14.40 -4.17
CA PRO A 218 11.08 13.29 -5.12
C PRO A 218 11.96 12.14 -4.64
N VAL A 219 11.53 10.91 -4.90
CA VAL A 219 12.26 9.70 -4.52
C VAL A 219 12.42 8.76 -5.71
N GLN A 220 13.48 7.96 -5.70
CA GLN A 220 13.70 6.94 -6.73
C GLN A 220 14.40 5.72 -6.14
N PHE A 221 13.72 4.58 -6.23
CA PHE A 221 14.27 3.29 -5.85
C PHE A 221 15.45 2.90 -6.77
N ARG A 222 16.55 2.39 -6.19
CA ARG A 222 17.78 2.01 -6.93
C ARG A 222 18.10 0.53 -6.86
N GLY A 223 17.61 -0.20 -5.87
CA GLY A 223 17.88 -1.63 -5.75
C GLY A 223 17.86 -2.10 -4.31
N TYR A 224 18.14 -3.38 -4.13
CA TYR A 224 18.42 -3.96 -2.83
C TYR A 224 19.56 -4.97 -2.96
N HIS A 225 20.19 -5.27 -1.83
CA HIS A 225 21.22 -6.28 -1.69
C HIS A 225 20.99 -7.05 -0.39
N LEU A 226 21.22 -8.35 -0.41
CA LEU A 226 21.13 -9.24 0.74
C LEU A 226 22.55 -9.64 1.12
N ASP A 227 22.92 -9.42 2.38
CA ASP A 227 24.27 -9.70 2.90
C ASP A 227 24.15 -10.32 4.30
N GLY A 228 24.34 -11.64 4.38
CA GLY A 228 24.19 -12.40 5.63
C GLY A 228 22.81 -12.22 6.25
N ASP A 229 22.75 -11.63 7.44
CA ASP A 229 21.53 -11.32 8.20
C ASP A 229 20.89 -9.97 7.84
N LYS A 230 21.50 -9.23 6.92
CA LYS A 230 21.13 -7.85 6.59
C LYS A 230 20.45 -7.76 5.23
N THR A 231 19.41 -6.94 5.17
CA THR A 231 18.85 -6.46 3.91
C THR A 231 19.14 -4.98 3.75
N THR A 232 19.86 -4.61 2.69
CA THR A 232 20.14 -3.20 2.37
C THR A 232 19.33 -2.78 1.15
N ILE A 233 18.52 -1.75 1.30
CA ILE A 233 17.71 -1.13 0.26
C ILE A 233 18.35 0.21 -0.11
N ARG A 234 18.57 0.44 -1.41
CA ARG A 234 19.16 1.68 -1.93
C ARG A 234 18.12 2.49 -2.68
N PHE A 235 18.09 3.78 -2.43
CA PHE A 235 17.26 4.74 -3.15
C PHE A 235 17.90 6.12 -3.14
N THR A 236 17.33 7.05 -3.90
CA THR A 236 17.64 8.47 -3.79
C THR A 236 16.41 9.20 -3.30
N ALA A 237 16.56 10.11 -2.34
CA ALA A 237 15.54 11.09 -1.98
C ALA A 237 16.13 12.47 -2.24
N ASP A 238 15.45 13.31 -3.02
CA ASP A 238 15.93 14.65 -3.35
C ASP A 238 17.32 14.64 -4.02
N ALA A 239 17.50 13.71 -4.97
CA ALA A 239 18.78 13.36 -5.61
C ALA A 239 19.90 12.87 -4.67
N ARG A 240 19.66 12.79 -3.36
CA ARG A 240 20.62 12.33 -2.36
C ARG A 240 20.55 10.81 -2.19
N PRO A 241 21.66 10.07 -2.33
CA PRO A 241 21.66 8.62 -2.11
C PRO A 241 21.44 8.28 -0.63
N ILE A 242 20.53 7.34 -0.39
CA ILE A 242 20.18 6.82 0.92
C ILE A 242 20.24 5.29 0.88
N GLU A 243 20.83 4.72 1.93
CA GLU A 243 20.80 3.30 2.22
C GLU A 243 19.93 3.05 3.45
N LEU A 244 18.96 2.13 3.32
CA LEU A 244 18.19 1.59 4.43
C LEU A 244 18.71 0.17 4.69
N THR A 245 19.30 -0.06 5.85
CA THR A 245 19.68 -1.40 6.32
C THR A 245 18.66 -1.89 7.33
N MET A 246 18.15 -3.09 7.11
CA MET A 246 17.20 -3.78 7.98
C MET A 246 17.88 -5.01 8.58
N THR A 247 17.90 -5.08 9.91
CA THR A 247 18.52 -6.17 10.69
C THR A 247 17.67 -6.48 11.91
N MET A 248 17.73 -7.73 12.37
CA MET A 248 17.16 -8.13 13.66
C MET A 248 18.24 -8.07 14.74
N GLU A 249 17.96 -7.36 15.83
CA GLU A 249 18.78 -7.31 17.05
C GLU A 249 17.93 -7.79 18.22
N GLY A 250 18.08 -9.08 18.58
CA GLY A 250 17.19 -9.74 19.53
C GLY A 250 15.73 -9.73 19.05
N SER A 251 14.83 -9.15 19.84
CA SER A 251 13.41 -8.98 19.48
C SER A 251 13.09 -7.67 18.75
N GLN A 252 14.10 -6.91 18.35
CA GLN A 252 13.92 -5.61 17.69
C GLN A 252 14.31 -5.70 16.22
N LEU A 253 13.45 -5.20 15.34
CA LEU A 253 13.81 -4.82 13.99
C LEU A 253 14.44 -3.43 14.04
N ILE A 254 15.68 -3.34 13.60
CA ILE A 254 16.42 -2.09 13.46
C ILE A 254 16.44 -1.69 11.99
N MET A 255 15.88 -0.51 11.68
CA MET A 255 15.92 0.12 10.37
C MET A 255 16.85 1.33 10.43
N ARG A 256 18.07 1.18 9.92
CA ARG A 256 19.08 2.24 9.87
C ARG A 256 19.05 2.92 8.52
N TYR A 257 18.81 4.22 8.50
CA TYR A 257 18.83 5.06 7.30
C TYR A 257 20.12 5.86 7.30
N ARG A 258 20.92 5.72 6.25
CA ARG A 258 22.18 6.45 6.10
C ARG A 258 22.18 7.20 4.79
N ALA A 259 22.44 8.50 4.86
CA ALA A 259 22.72 9.30 3.68
C ALA A 259 24.21 9.29 3.39
N THR A 260 24.61 8.83 2.20
CA THR A 260 26.03 8.60 1.86
C THR A 260 26.71 9.80 1.22
N ALA A 261 25.96 10.89 1.00
CA ALA A 261 26.48 12.16 0.51
C ALA A 261 25.95 13.32 1.37
N ALA A 262 26.66 14.45 1.36
CA ALA A 262 26.19 15.71 1.93
C ALA A 262 24.97 16.23 1.16
N GLY A 263 24.11 17.00 1.83
CA GLY A 263 22.88 17.53 1.25
C GLY A 263 21.98 18.13 2.32
N PRO A 264 20.85 18.74 1.91
CA PRO A 264 19.90 19.33 2.85
C PRO A 264 19.35 18.28 3.81
N ALA A 265 18.90 18.75 4.98
CA ALA A 265 18.26 17.90 5.96
C ALA A 265 16.96 17.30 5.40
N LEU A 266 16.84 15.98 5.49
CA LEU A 266 15.66 15.23 5.06
C LEU A 266 15.03 14.52 6.25
N THR A 267 13.72 14.60 6.39
CA THR A 267 12.96 13.93 7.46
C THR A 267 12.12 12.81 6.86
N LEU A 268 12.21 11.62 7.47
CA LEU A 268 11.32 10.50 7.19
C LEU A 268 10.12 10.58 8.14
N ARG A 269 8.91 10.62 7.60
CA ARG A 269 7.67 10.52 8.38
C ARG A 269 7.27 9.06 8.57
N THR A 270 7.20 8.61 9.82
CA THR A 270 6.85 7.22 10.19
C THR A 270 5.35 7.00 10.31
N TYR A 271 4.57 8.07 10.49
CA TYR A 271 3.11 8.05 10.68
C TYR A 271 2.62 7.14 11.84
N GLN A 272 3.52 6.78 12.75
CA GLN A 272 3.25 5.94 13.91
C GLN A 272 3.55 6.75 15.18
N PRO A 273 2.57 6.94 16.08
CA PRO A 273 2.71 7.84 17.23
C PRO A 273 3.83 7.40 18.20
N ASN A 274 4.17 6.12 18.21
CA ASN A 274 5.22 5.53 19.02
C ASN A 274 6.60 5.51 18.35
N LEU A 275 6.72 5.98 17.10
CA LEU A 275 7.99 6.05 16.38
C LEU A 275 8.36 7.48 16.07
N THR A 276 9.57 7.87 16.45
CA THR A 276 10.09 9.20 16.16
C THR A 276 10.40 9.33 14.67
N ASN A 277 10.09 10.49 14.07
CA ASN A 277 10.49 10.81 12.70
C ASN A 277 12.00 11.07 12.66
N PRO A 278 12.82 10.21 12.03
CA PRO A 278 14.24 10.47 11.96
C PRO A 278 14.56 11.56 10.94
N THR A 279 15.58 12.38 11.24
CA THR A 279 16.09 13.41 10.35
C THR A 279 17.54 13.12 9.98
N LEU A 280 17.82 13.06 8.68
CA LEU A 280 19.15 12.94 8.12
C LEU A 280 19.69 14.33 7.76
N GLY A 281 20.54 14.87 8.62
CA GLY A 281 21.35 16.08 8.35
C GLY A 281 22.42 15.83 7.28
N GLU A 282 23.51 16.59 7.29
CA GLU A 282 24.64 16.38 6.38
C GLU A 282 25.33 15.04 6.65
N ALA A 283 25.47 14.18 5.63
CA ALA A 283 26.04 12.83 5.70
C ALA A 283 25.75 12.08 7.03
N ALA A 284 24.48 11.95 7.38
CA ALA A 284 24.03 11.44 8.66
C ALA A 284 23.46 10.02 8.60
N GLU A 285 23.36 9.41 9.76
CA GLU A 285 22.62 8.16 9.99
C GLU A 285 21.54 8.40 11.04
N ALA A 286 20.40 7.72 10.89
CA ALA A 286 19.33 7.71 11.87
C ALA A 286 18.66 6.32 11.92
N THR A 287 18.07 5.99 13.07
CA THR A 287 17.54 4.65 13.33
C THR A 287 16.05 4.70 13.68
N VAL A 288 15.31 3.71 13.21
CA VAL A 288 13.93 3.40 13.65
C VAL A 288 13.92 1.99 14.21
N GLU A 289 13.42 1.84 15.43
CA GLU A 289 13.32 0.57 16.13
C GLU A 289 11.87 0.08 16.19
N VAL A 290 11.61 -1.14 15.73
CA VAL A 290 10.29 -1.78 15.77
C VAL A 290 10.39 -3.03 16.62
N ARG A 291 9.56 -3.14 17.67
CA ARG A 291 9.61 -4.27 18.62
C ARG A 291 8.69 -5.40 18.14
N ARG A 292 9.21 -6.64 18.14
CA ARG A 292 8.47 -7.87 17.85
C ARG A 292 7.39 -8.11 18.87
#